data_AF-A0A2V6GC87-F1
#
_entry.id   AF-A0A2V6GC87-F1
#
_cell.length_a   1.000
_cell.length_b   1.000
_cell.length_c   1.000
_cell.angle_alpha   90.00
_cell.angle_beta   90.00
_cell.angle_gamma   90.00
#
_symmetry.space_group_name_H-M   'P 1'
#
loop_
_entity.id
_entity.type
_entity.pdbx_description
1 polymer ?
#
loop_
_entity_poly.entity_id
_entity_poly.type
_entity_poly.pdbx_seq_one_letter_code
_entity_poly.pdbx_strand_id
1 'polypeptide(L)' 'MRRSSAVFTLGHSPDPDDAFMFYAMAQNKIDLRGYRFEHRLEDIQTLNERASRGELHISAVSIHA' A
#
# COMPACT_ATOMS: atom_id res chain seq x y z
N MET A 1 -3.30 -23.01 15.77
CA MET A 1 -3.55 -21.60 16.07
C MET A 1 -3.49 -20.82 14.75
N ARG A 2 -4.62 -20.44 14.15
CA ARG A 2 -4.59 -19.51 12.99
C ARG A 2 -4.06 -18.20 13.53
N ARG A 3 -2.86 -17.77 13.11
CA ARG A 3 -2.39 -16.40 13.38
C ARG A 3 -3.50 -15.46 12.90
N SER A 4 -3.95 -14.57 13.77
CA SER A 4 -4.79 -13.44 13.37
C SER A 4 -4.11 -12.81 12.15
N SER A 5 -4.78 -12.77 11.00
CA SER A 5 -4.21 -12.13 9.82
C SER A 5 -4.07 -10.65 10.14
N ALA A 6 -2.85 -10.21 10.44
CA ALA A 6 -2.56 -8.78 10.56
C ALA A 6 -2.97 -8.09 9.24
N VAL A 7 -3.55 -6.90 9.37
CA VAL A 7 -3.87 -6.05 8.23
C VAL A 7 -2.68 -5.12 8.01
N PHE A 8 -2.13 -5.13 6.81
CA PHE A 8 -1.02 -4.26 6.41
C PHE A 8 -1.57 -3.00 5.77
N THR A 9 -1.05 -1.84 6.16
CA THR A 9 -1.36 -0.57 5.50
C THR A 9 -0.44 -0.39 4.30
N LEU A 10 -1.03 -0.15 3.13
CA LEU A 10 -0.35 0.02 1.85
C LEU A 10 -0.65 1.42 1.30
N GLY A 11 0.33 2.32 1.41
CA GLY A 11 0.24 3.68 0.85
C GLY A 11 0.67 3.73 -0.60
N HIS A 12 -0.15 4.28 -1.46
CA HIS A 12 0.17 4.57 -2.86
C HIS A 12 -0.62 5.79 -3.33
N SER A 13 -0.21 6.40 -4.44
CA SER A 13 -0.89 7.56 -4.99
C SER A 13 -2.23 7.15 -5.65
N PRO A 14 -3.13 8.12 -5.86
CA PRO A 14 -4.34 7.89 -6.66
C PRO A 14 -4.07 7.98 -8.18
N ASP A 15 -2.81 8.02 -8.61
CA ASP A 15 -2.46 8.17 -10.02
C ASP A 15 -2.84 6.92 -10.83
N PRO A 16 -3.11 7.05 -12.14
CA PRO A 16 -3.58 5.93 -12.96
C PRO A 16 -2.64 4.73 -13.02
N ASP A 17 -1.33 4.94 -12.94
CA ASP A 17 -0.31 3.90 -12.91
C ASP A 17 -0.33 3.13 -11.58
N ASP A 18 -0.45 3.81 -10.44
CA ASP A 18 -0.62 3.16 -9.13
C ASP A 18 -1.95 2.39 -9.07
N ALA A 19 -3.03 2.99 -9.58
CA ALA A 19 -4.32 2.32 -9.69
C ALA A 19 -4.23 1.05 -10.55
N PHE A 20 -3.47 1.09 -11.65
CA PHE A 20 -3.21 -0.07 -12.50
C PHE A 20 -2.40 -1.15 -11.77
N MET A 21 -1.30 -0.77 -11.09
CA MET A 21 -0.44 -1.70 -10.36
C MET A 21 -1.18 -2.45 -9.25
N PHE A 22 -2.02 -1.75 -8.49
CA PHE A 22 -2.70 -2.32 -7.32
C PHE A 22 -4.13 -2.84 -7.60
N TYR A 23 -4.63 -2.69 -8.82
CA TYR A 23 -5.99 -3.08 -9.21
C TYR A 23 -6.34 -4.52 -8.81
N ALA A 24 -5.47 -5.48 -9.13
CA ALA A 24 -5.73 -6.88 -8.86
C ALA A 24 -5.84 -7.18 -7.35
N MET A 25 -5.07 -6.47 -6.52
CA MET A 25 -5.14 -6.57 -5.07
C MET A 25 -6.44 -5.97 -4.54
N ALA A 26 -6.75 -4.73 -4.93
CA ALA A 26 -7.95 -4.01 -4.48
C ALA A 26 -9.26 -4.70 -4.89
N GLN A 27 -9.28 -5.37 -6.05
CA GLN A 27 -10.45 -6.08 -6.57
C GLN A 27 -10.47 -7.59 -6.25
N ASN A 28 -9.57 -8.09 -5.41
CA ASN A 28 -9.44 -9.51 -5.07
C ASN A 28 -9.31 -10.43 -6.29
N LYS A 29 -8.58 -9.99 -7.32
CA LYS A 29 -8.32 -10.73 -8.58
C LYS A 29 -7.02 -11.51 -8.58
N ILE A 30 -6.27 -11.49 -7.47
CA ILE A 30 -5.05 -12.26 -7.26
C ILE A 30 -5.09 -12.92 -5.88
N ASP A 31 -4.49 -14.12 -5.76
CA ASP A 31 -4.35 -14.79 -4.47
C ASP A 31 -3.33 -14.04 -3.59
N LEU A 32 -3.86 -13.36 -2.57
CA LEU A 32 -3.06 -12.64 -1.57
C LEU A 32 -2.46 -13.57 -0.50
N ARG A 33 -2.58 -14.90 -0.64
CA ARG A 33 -1.98 -15.92 0.24
C ARG A 33 -2.31 -15.73 1.71
N GLY A 34 -3.51 -15.20 1.99
CA GLY A 34 -3.98 -14.91 3.34
C GLY A 34 -3.51 -13.57 3.92
N TYR A 35 -2.76 -12.74 3.19
CA TYR A 35 -2.47 -11.36 3.57
C TYR A 35 -3.69 -10.46 3.36
N ARG A 36 -3.82 -9.43 4.20
CA ARG A 36 -4.88 -8.41 4.12
C ARG A 36 -4.26 -7.04 4.03
N PHE A 37 -4.78 -6.20 3.15
CA PHE A 37 -4.25 -4.85 2.90
C PHE A 37 -5.34 -3.80 3.10
N GLU A 38 -5.00 -2.72 3.79
CA GLU A 38 -5.76 -1.47 3.82
C GLU A 38 -5.03 -0.46 2.96
N HIS A 39 -5.64 -0.06 1.84
CA HIS A 39 -5.07 0.89 0.91
C HIS A 39 -5.24 2.33 1.43
N ARG A 40 -4.16 3.11 1.40
CA ARG A 40 -4.13 4.54 1.77
C ARG A 40 -3.73 5.35 0.54
N LEU A 41 -4.69 6.04 -0.05
CA LEU A 41 -4.50 6.89 -1.23
C LEU A 41 -4.08 8.29 -0.80
N GLU A 42 -2.81 8.63 -0.98
CA GLU A 42 -2.25 9.93 -0.58
C GLU A 42 -1.24 10.40 -1.63
N ASP A 43 -0.99 11.71 -1.73
CA ASP A 43 0.01 12.24 -2.66
C ASP A 43 1.43 11.78 -2.30
N ILE A 44 2.33 11.76 -3.28
CA ILE A 44 3.69 11.21 -3.11
C ILE A 44 4.51 11.96 -2.04
N GLN A 45 4.27 13.27 -1.84
CA GLN A 45 4.97 14.03 -0.80
C GLN A 45 4.50 13.57 0.59
N THR A 46 3.19 13.48 0.80
CA THR A 46 2.62 12.95 2.06
C THR A 46 3.13 11.54 2.33
N LEU A 47 3.15 10.67 1.31
CA LEU A 47 3.68 9.30 1.45
C LEU A 47 5.16 9.27 1.84
N ASN A 48 6.01 10.10 1.23
CA ASN A 48 7.43 10.22 1.60
C ASN A 48 7.61 10.64 3.07
N GLU A 49 6.85 11.64 3.51
CA GLU A 49 6.90 12.13 4.89
C GLU A 49 6.47 11.03 5.89
N ARG A 50 5.41 10.28 5.59
CA ARG A 50 4.92 9.18 6.43
C ARG A 50 5.86 7.97 6.43
N ALA A 51 6.48 7.67 5.30
CA ALA A 51 7.50 6.64 5.18
C ALA A 51 8.71 6.96 6.08
N SER A 52 9.15 8.22 6.12
CA SER A 52 10.25 8.67 6.99
C SER A 52 9.95 8.49 8.49
N ARG A 53 8.67 8.48 8.86
CA ARG A 53 8.17 8.28 10.23
C ARG A 53 7.76 6.85 10.55
N GLY A 54 7.78 5.94 9.57
CA GLY A 54 7.38 4.53 9.75
C GLY A 54 5.89 4.33 10.05
N GLU A 55 5.02 5.23 9.58
CA GLU A 55 3.58 5.20 9.90
C GLU A 55 2.79 4.15 9.10
N LEU A 56 3.35 3.70 7.97
CA LEU A 56 2.73 2.72 7.09
C LEU A 56 3.57 1.45 7.06
N HIS A 57 2.91 0.29 6.93
CA HIS A 57 3.63 -0.97 6.79
C HIS A 57 4.35 -1.05 5.43
N ILE A 58 3.74 -0.51 4.38
CA ILE A 58 4.24 -0.44 3.02
C ILE A 58 3.86 0.94 2.45
N SER A 59 4.79 1.63 1.80
CA SER A 59 4.54 2.93 1.18
C SER A 59 5.26 3.03 -0.16
N ALA A 60 4.58 3.59 -1.16
CA ALA A 60 5.26 4.20 -2.29
C ALA A 60 6.15 5.34 -1.80
N VAL A 61 7.30 5.51 -2.44
CA VAL A 61 8.27 6.56 -2.15
C VAL A 61 8.86 7.06 -3.46
N SER A 62 9.08 8.37 -3.57
CA SER A 62 9.83 8.91 -4.69
C SER A 62 11.32 8.73 -4.43
N ILE A 63 12.02 8.11 -5.37
CA ILE A 63 13.49 8.10 -5.38
C ILE A 63 13.91 9.17 -6.38
N HIS A 64 14.02 10.41 -5.90
CA HIS A 64 14.59 11.52 -6.64
C HIS A 64 15.89 11.93 -5.93
N ALA A 65 16.93 12.24 -6.72
CA ALA A 65 18.20 12.76 -6.21
C ALA A 65 18.12 14.26 -5.95
#